data_AF-A0A957L707-F1
#
_entry.id   AF-A0A957L707-F1
#
_cell.length_a   1.000
_cell.length_b   1.000
_cell.length_c   1.000
_cell.angle_alpha   90.00
_cell.angle_beta   90.00
_cell.angle_gamma   90.00
#
_symmetry.space_group_name_H-M   'P 1'
#
loop_
_entity.id
_entity.type
_entity.pdbx_description
1 polymer ?
#
loop_
_entity_poly.entity_id
_entity_poly.type
_entity_poly.pdbx_seq_one_letter_code
_entity_poly.pdbx_strand_id
1 'polypeptide(L)'
;ALLLSVEMADFLQAEVGDTVRVLLARGSSEQVEIELGLTGVFERLPGFPDGADALMNLARHEEMVPTTGPAFFLAQLSDPTDAALQMTVAHLRSAQSSGDTLQIETRLSALAQDQSSLAALNIAGLLKLDSGYSLAMGAVTVGLFVFGLLLQRRREYVTLRAQGMAPAAIRTLIAAETLTAAAAGCVVGVLVGCGMSYYLVRVLRPLFILEPQLQLPGRSLLLIVGSVLVAALVTVIMASSLVNRLRATELLRDE
;
A
#
# COMPACT_ATOMS: atom_id res chain seq x y z
N ALA A 1 21.68 28.56 -16.65
CA ALA A 1 21.55 27.20 -16.13
C ALA A 1 20.14 26.74 -16.43
N LEU A 2 20.03 25.66 -17.20
CA LEU A 2 18.80 24.95 -17.50
C LEU A 2 18.91 23.56 -16.87
N LEU A 3 17.81 23.05 -16.31
CA LEU A 3 17.67 21.64 -15.98
C LEU A 3 16.60 21.05 -16.89
N LEU A 4 16.83 19.84 -17.40
CA LEU A 4 15.86 19.13 -18.25
C LEU A 4 15.40 17.84 -17.60
N SER A 5 14.20 17.39 -17.93
CA SER A 5 13.78 16.03 -17.59
C SER A 5 14.69 15.02 -18.31
N VAL A 6 14.92 13.84 -17.71
CA VAL A 6 15.72 12.78 -18.36
C VAL A 6 15.13 12.44 -19.73
N GLU A 7 13.80 12.36 -19.83
CA GLU A 7 13.09 12.08 -21.08
C GLU A 7 13.34 13.17 -22.14
N MET A 8 13.33 14.45 -21.76
CA MET A 8 13.62 15.55 -22.68
C MET A 8 15.10 15.62 -23.08
N ALA A 9 16.02 15.33 -22.13
CA ALA A 9 17.44 15.27 -22.43
C ALA A 9 17.78 14.14 -23.42
N ASP A 10 17.18 12.96 -23.23
CA ASP A 10 17.31 11.83 -24.15
C ASP A 10 16.70 12.14 -25.53
N PHE A 11 15.54 12.81 -25.56
CA PHE A 11 14.89 13.24 -26.80
C PHE A 11 15.75 14.23 -27.60
N LEU A 12 16.36 15.20 -26.91
CA LEU A 12 17.24 16.20 -27.52
C LEU A 12 18.68 15.69 -27.76
N GLN A 13 19.00 14.48 -27.28
CA GLN A 13 20.37 13.93 -27.26
C GLN A 13 21.38 14.89 -26.62
N ALA A 14 20.97 15.58 -25.54
CA ALA A 14 21.75 16.60 -24.87
C ALA A 14 22.38 16.05 -23.58
N GLU A 15 23.68 16.27 -23.40
CA GLU A 15 24.42 15.88 -22.19
C GLU A 15 24.64 17.07 -21.26
N VAL A 16 24.84 16.79 -19.96
CA VAL A 16 25.14 17.84 -18.98
C VAL A 16 26.44 18.54 -19.37
N GLY A 17 26.37 19.85 -19.62
CA GLY A 17 27.45 20.66 -20.17
C GLY A 17 27.13 21.27 -21.55
N ASP A 18 26.16 20.71 -22.27
CA ASP A 18 25.77 21.22 -23.58
C ASP A 18 24.98 22.53 -23.50
N THR A 19 24.99 23.29 -24.59
CA THR A 19 24.16 24.48 -24.74
C THR A 19 22.91 24.17 -25.55
N VAL A 20 21.74 24.39 -24.95
CA VAL A 20 20.43 24.20 -25.56
C VAL A 20 19.85 25.56 -25.93
N ARG A 21 19.27 25.65 -27.13
CA ARG A 21 18.50 26.83 -27.57
C ARG A 21 17.07 26.69 -27.11
N VAL A 22 16.63 27.63 -26.30
CA VAL A 22 15.28 27.68 -25.75
C VAL A 22 14.55 28.86 -26.37
N LEU A 23 13.43 28.57 -27.02
CA LEU A 23 12.55 29.57 -27.58
C LEU A 23 11.51 29.96 -26.53
N LEU A 24 11.60 31.18 -26.01
CA LEU A 24 10.62 31.74 -25.10
C LEU A 24 9.55 32.45 -25.92
N ALA A 25 8.33 31.91 -25.89
CA ALA A 25 7.19 32.54 -26.54
C ALA A 25 6.46 33.47 -25.55
N ARG A 26 6.36 34.76 -25.92
CA ARG A 26 5.37 35.66 -25.32
C ARG A 26 3.99 35.26 -25.88
N GLY A 27 2.89 35.54 -25.18
CA GLY A 27 1.53 35.46 -25.76
C GLY A 27 1.27 36.47 -26.90
N SER A 28 2.31 36.90 -27.61
CA SER A 28 2.34 37.81 -28.77
C SER A 28 3.21 37.20 -29.88
N SER A 29 3.30 37.86 -31.04
CA SER A 29 4.12 37.43 -32.19
C SER A 29 5.64 37.58 -32.01
N GLU A 30 6.12 37.98 -30.84
CA GLU A 30 7.55 38.12 -30.55
C GLU A 30 8.05 36.89 -29.79
N GLN A 31 8.93 36.13 -30.43
CA GLN A 31 9.64 35.00 -29.83
C GLN A 31 11.08 35.42 -29.53
N VAL A 32 11.56 35.11 -28.33
CA VAL A 32 12.93 35.40 -27.92
C VAL A 32 13.67 34.07 -27.80
N GLU A 33 14.67 33.87 -28.65
CA GLU A 33 15.54 32.70 -28.60
C GLU A 33 16.73 32.98 -27.67
N ILE A 34 16.96 32.08 -26.71
CA ILE A 34 18.07 32.20 -25.76
C ILE A 34 18.90 30.91 -25.72
N GLU A 35 20.21 31.07 -25.60
CA GLU A 35 21.12 29.95 -25.37
C GLU A 35 21.33 29.74 -23.86
N LEU A 36 21.04 28.52 -23.40
CA LEU A 36 21.17 28.11 -22.01
C LEU A 36 22.03 26.86 -21.89
N GLY A 37 23.06 26.92 -21.05
CA GLY A 37 23.82 25.72 -20.67
C GLY A 37 23.01 24.77 -19.80
N LEU A 38 22.94 23.50 -20.21
CA LEU A 38 22.36 22.39 -19.48
C LEU A 38 23.26 22.05 -18.29
N THR A 39 22.77 22.32 -17.09
CA THR A 39 23.55 22.19 -15.83
C THR A 39 23.26 20.87 -15.11
N GLY A 40 22.17 20.20 -15.46
CA GLY A 40 21.78 18.93 -14.85
C GLY A 40 20.47 18.40 -15.44
N VAL A 41 20.16 17.16 -15.10
CA VAL A 41 18.91 16.48 -15.47
C VAL A 41 18.16 16.04 -14.23
N PHE A 42 16.84 15.95 -14.31
CA PHE A 42 15.97 15.45 -13.24
C PHE A 42 15.01 14.39 -13.78
N GLU A 43 14.70 13.36 -12.98
CA GLU A 43 13.76 12.34 -13.43
C GLU A 43 12.30 12.82 -13.37
N ARG A 44 11.93 13.49 -12.28
CA ARG A 44 10.56 13.96 -12.06
C ARG A 44 10.53 15.13 -11.09
N LEU A 45 9.65 16.11 -11.33
CA LEU A 45 9.45 17.25 -10.45
C LEU A 45 8.21 17.03 -9.55
N PRO A 46 8.38 16.90 -8.23
CA PRO A 46 7.25 16.73 -7.31
C PRO A 46 6.31 17.93 -7.36
N GLY A 47 5.00 17.69 -7.45
CA GLY A 47 3.97 18.74 -7.45
C GLY A 47 3.53 19.25 -8.83
N PHE A 48 4.05 18.69 -9.92
CA PHE A 48 3.64 19.01 -11.29
C PHE A 48 3.05 17.76 -11.96
N PRO A 49 1.71 17.53 -11.86
CA PRO A 49 1.07 16.29 -12.31
C PRO A 49 1.13 16.09 -13.83
N ASP A 50 1.12 17.19 -14.60
CA ASP A 50 1.26 17.16 -16.07
C ASP A 50 2.73 17.01 -16.52
N GLY A 51 3.66 16.87 -15.57
CA GLY A 51 5.10 16.86 -15.83
C GLY A 51 5.68 18.25 -15.98
N ALA A 52 6.99 18.36 -15.73
CA ALA A 52 7.77 19.53 -16.07
C ALA A 52 8.99 19.03 -16.85
N ASP A 53 9.20 19.56 -18.05
CA ASP A 53 10.29 19.11 -18.92
C ASP A 53 11.54 19.97 -18.81
N ALA A 54 11.39 21.21 -18.35
CA ALA A 54 12.46 22.18 -18.26
C ALA A 54 12.29 23.08 -17.04
N LEU A 55 13.41 23.35 -16.36
CA LEU A 55 13.49 24.31 -15.26
C LEU A 55 14.60 25.32 -15.55
N MET A 56 14.29 26.58 -15.37
CA MET A 56 15.24 27.68 -15.47
C MET A 56 15.10 28.65 -14.31
N ASN A 57 16.11 29.50 -14.13
CA ASN A 57 16.07 30.54 -13.11
C ASN A 57 15.04 31.62 -13.50
N LEU A 58 14.12 31.91 -12.57
CA LEU A 58 13.08 32.93 -12.74
C LEU A 58 13.67 34.32 -13.07
N ALA A 59 14.73 34.75 -12.39
CA ALA A 59 15.34 36.06 -12.64
C ALA A 59 15.83 36.19 -14.08
N ARG A 60 16.42 35.11 -14.62
CA ARG A 60 16.88 35.07 -16.01
C ARG A 60 15.74 35.02 -17.01
N HIS A 61 14.63 34.38 -16.65
CA HIS A 61 13.41 34.41 -17.45
C HIS A 61 12.82 35.83 -17.47
N GLU A 62 12.70 36.49 -16.32
CA GLU A 62 12.14 37.85 -16.19
C GLU A 62 12.98 38.92 -16.88
N GLU A 63 14.31 38.78 -16.92
CA GLU A 63 15.20 39.65 -17.70
C GLU A 63 14.90 39.60 -19.20
N MET A 64 14.59 38.41 -19.73
CA MET A 64 14.36 38.17 -21.16
C MET A 64 12.91 38.41 -21.55
N VAL A 65 11.97 38.03 -20.68
CA VAL A 65 10.53 38.15 -20.86
C VAL A 65 9.96 38.78 -19.58
N PRO A 66 9.95 40.12 -19.47
CA PRO A 66 9.35 40.80 -18.33
C PRO A 66 7.86 40.49 -18.27
N THR A 67 7.42 39.79 -17.22
CA THR A 67 6.01 39.47 -16.96
C THR A 67 5.44 40.49 -15.97
N THR A 68 4.34 41.15 -16.33
CA THR A 68 3.68 42.17 -15.49
C THR A 68 2.80 41.57 -14.38
N GLY A 69 2.59 40.25 -14.39
CA GLY A 69 1.76 39.53 -13.42
C GLY A 69 2.43 38.23 -12.98
N PRO A 70 2.56 37.96 -11.67
CA PRO A 70 3.08 36.69 -11.17
C PRO A 70 2.05 35.58 -11.38
N ALA A 71 2.46 34.50 -12.06
CA ALA A 71 1.57 33.37 -12.38
C ALA A 71 1.38 32.42 -11.19
N PHE A 72 2.37 32.30 -10.29
CA PHE A 72 2.28 31.46 -9.10
C PHE A 72 3.15 32.00 -7.97
N PHE A 73 2.77 31.69 -6.72
CA PHE A 73 3.57 31.98 -5.54
C PHE A 73 3.72 30.74 -4.68
N LEU A 74 4.92 30.53 -4.15
CA LEU A 74 5.16 29.56 -3.10
C LEU A 74 5.24 30.30 -1.77
N ALA A 75 4.39 29.91 -0.83
CA ALA A 75 4.39 30.44 0.52
C ALA A 75 4.62 29.31 1.52
N GLN A 76 5.53 29.52 2.45
CA GLN A 76 5.77 28.62 3.56
C GLN A 76 5.36 29.31 4.86
N LEU A 77 4.57 28.62 5.68
CA LEU A 77 4.25 29.10 7.02
C LEU A 77 5.45 28.90 7.94
N SER A 78 5.73 29.89 8.79
CA SER A 78 6.73 29.77 9.86
C SER A 78 6.35 28.71 10.90
N ASP A 79 5.05 28.50 11.12
CA ASP A 79 4.52 27.38 11.92
C ASP A 79 4.06 26.26 10.97
N PRO A 80 4.72 25.08 11.00
CA PRO A 80 4.41 23.97 10.10
C PRO A 80 3.18 23.14 10.52
N THR A 81 2.39 23.57 11.50
CA THR A 81 1.21 22.81 11.96
C THR A 81 0.04 22.86 10.97
N ASP A 82 -0.66 21.72 10.83
CA ASP A 82 -1.82 21.60 9.95
C ASP A 82 -2.98 22.53 10.36
N ALA A 83 -3.10 22.82 11.66
CA ALA A 83 -4.10 23.76 12.18
C ALA A 83 -3.82 25.20 11.76
N ALA A 84 -2.56 25.66 11.86
CA ALA A 84 -2.15 26.99 11.40
C ALA A 84 -2.38 27.15 9.89
N LEU A 85 -2.01 26.13 9.11
CA LEU A 85 -2.25 26.10 7.66
C LEU A 85 -3.73 26.27 7.30
N GLN A 86 -4.63 25.54 7.97
CA GLN A 86 -6.07 25.64 7.73
C GLN A 86 -6.61 27.04 8.07
N MET A 87 -6.18 27.63 9.19
CA MET A 87 -6.59 28.98 9.58
C MET A 87 -6.11 30.03 8.57
N THR A 88 -4.85 29.99 8.16
CA THR A 88 -4.29 30.94 7.19
C THR A 88 -4.99 30.84 5.84
N VAL A 89 -5.25 29.62 5.35
CA VAL A 89 -5.96 29.40 4.08
C VAL A 89 -7.39 29.92 4.15
N ALA A 90 -8.09 29.71 5.28
CA ALA A 90 -9.43 30.25 5.49
C ALA A 90 -9.42 31.79 5.48
N HIS A 91 -8.43 32.41 6.15
CA HIS A 91 -8.26 33.86 6.12
C HIS A 91 -7.99 34.40 4.72
N LEU A 92 -7.10 33.78 3.95
CA LEU A 92 -6.80 34.19 2.57
C LEU A 92 -8.01 34.08 1.63
N ARG A 93 -8.82 33.02 1.81
CA ARG A 93 -10.07 32.87 1.04
C ARG A 93 -11.13 33.90 1.44
N SER A 94 -11.22 34.25 2.73
CA SER A 94 -12.18 35.25 3.21
C SER A 94 -11.81 36.68 2.83
N ALA A 95 -10.52 36.96 2.62
CA ALA A 95 -10.00 38.26 2.23
C ALA A 95 -10.08 38.51 0.71
N GLN A 96 -10.50 37.50 -0.08
CA GLN A 96 -10.59 37.61 -1.53
C GLN A 96 -11.80 38.46 -1.94
N SER A 97 -11.55 39.50 -2.74
CA SER A 97 -12.61 40.29 -3.39
C SER A 97 -13.12 39.56 -4.62
N SER A 98 -14.41 39.75 -4.96
CA SER A 98 -15.21 38.95 -5.91
C SER A 98 -14.76 38.94 -7.39
N GLY A 99 -13.53 39.38 -7.72
CA GLY A 99 -13.04 39.52 -9.09
C GLY A 99 -11.85 38.65 -9.47
N ASP A 100 -11.10 38.08 -8.50
CA ASP A 100 -9.86 37.35 -8.78
C ASP A 100 -9.83 36.02 -8.01
N THR A 101 -9.97 34.91 -8.72
CA THR A 101 -10.01 33.56 -8.15
C THR A 101 -8.58 33.05 -7.93
N LEU A 102 -8.01 33.27 -6.74
CA LEU A 102 -6.74 32.65 -6.38
C LEU A 102 -6.96 31.16 -6.12
N GLN A 103 -6.35 30.32 -6.96
CA GLN A 103 -6.25 28.87 -6.73
C GLN A 103 -5.20 28.63 -5.64
N ILE A 104 -5.68 28.32 -4.43
CA ILE A 104 -4.81 28.02 -3.29
C ILE A 104 -4.69 26.50 -3.16
N GLU A 105 -3.54 25.98 -3.56
CA GLU A 105 -3.14 24.60 -3.31
C GLU A 105 -2.25 24.52 -2.08
N THR A 106 -2.52 23.53 -1.23
CA THR A 106 -1.86 23.35 0.05
C THR A 106 -1.29 21.95 0.14
N ARG A 107 -0.32 21.74 1.04
CA ARG A 107 0.20 20.41 1.35
C ARG A 107 -0.93 19.43 1.71
N LEU A 108 -1.93 19.89 2.46
CA LEU A 108 -3.07 19.07 2.89
C LEU A 108 -4.00 18.71 1.73
N SER A 109 -4.27 19.64 0.82
CA SER A 109 -5.12 19.37 -0.35
C SER A 109 -4.43 18.45 -1.35
N ALA A 110 -3.12 18.59 -1.57
CA ALA A 110 -2.34 17.65 -2.38
C ALA A 110 -2.35 16.24 -1.77
N LEU A 111 -2.11 16.14 -0.44
CA LEU A 111 -2.20 14.88 0.28
C LEU A 111 -3.60 14.27 0.21
N ALA A 112 -4.64 15.11 0.32
CA ALA A 112 -6.03 14.70 0.23
C ALA A 112 -6.45 14.30 -1.20
N GLN A 113 -5.86 14.88 -2.25
CA GLN A 113 -6.11 14.53 -3.66
C GLN A 113 -5.49 13.17 -4.00
N ASP A 114 -4.23 12.96 -3.60
CA ASP A 114 -3.55 11.66 -3.66
C ASP A 114 -4.33 10.61 -2.86
N GLN A 115 -4.79 10.98 -1.66
CA GLN A 115 -5.69 10.14 -0.89
C GLN A 115 -7.07 10.00 -1.54
N SER A 116 -7.61 10.96 -2.31
CA SER A 116 -8.97 10.91 -2.85
C SER A 116 -9.12 9.91 -3.99
N SER A 117 -8.11 9.77 -4.85
CA SER A 117 -8.04 8.66 -5.79
C SER A 117 -7.96 7.30 -5.05
N LEU A 118 -7.32 7.30 -3.87
CA LEU A 118 -7.22 6.16 -2.93
C LEU A 118 -8.32 6.11 -1.84
N ALA A 119 -9.31 7.01 -1.85
CA ALA A 119 -10.37 7.14 -0.84
C ALA A 119 -11.74 6.99 -1.48
N ALA A 120 -11.87 7.35 -2.76
CA ALA A 120 -12.94 6.85 -3.63
C ALA A 120 -12.90 5.31 -3.70
N LEU A 121 -11.70 4.73 -3.71
CA LEU A 121 -11.48 3.31 -3.44
C LEU A 121 -11.01 3.17 -2.00
N ASN A 122 -11.88 2.94 -1.02
CA ASN A 122 -11.50 2.72 0.39
C ASN A 122 -10.57 1.50 0.54
N ILE A 123 -9.29 1.65 0.24
CA ILE A 123 -8.29 0.57 0.22
C ILE A 123 -8.13 -0.01 1.61
N ALA A 124 -8.19 0.81 2.66
CA ALA A 124 -8.18 0.32 4.03
C ALA A 124 -9.41 -0.57 4.34
N GLY A 125 -10.59 -0.21 3.82
CA GLY A 125 -11.80 -1.03 3.91
C GLY A 125 -11.69 -2.31 3.08
N LEU A 126 -11.16 -2.22 1.87
CA LEU A 126 -10.93 -3.36 0.98
C LEU A 126 -9.92 -4.35 1.58
N LEU A 127 -8.81 -3.85 2.14
CA LEU A 127 -7.80 -4.65 2.84
C LEU A 127 -8.37 -5.33 4.09
N LYS A 128 -9.28 -4.67 4.81
CA LYS A 128 -9.99 -5.29 5.94
C LYS A 128 -10.91 -6.42 5.46
N LEU A 129 -11.63 -6.23 4.35
CA LEU A 129 -12.47 -7.26 3.75
C LEU A 129 -11.63 -8.44 3.25
N ASP A 130 -10.52 -8.17 2.57
CA ASP A 130 -9.57 -9.16 2.08
C ASP A 130 -8.95 -9.97 3.23
N SER A 131 -8.52 -9.28 4.30
CA SER A 131 -8.01 -9.95 5.51
C SER A 131 -9.09 -10.82 6.17
N GLY A 132 -10.34 -10.34 6.24
CA GLY A 132 -11.46 -11.10 6.77
C GLY A 132 -11.78 -12.34 5.94
N TYR A 133 -11.79 -12.20 4.61
CA TYR A 133 -11.99 -13.30 3.66
C TYR A 133 -10.85 -14.33 3.75
N SER A 134 -9.61 -13.88 3.79
CA SER A 134 -8.42 -14.73 3.96
C SER A 134 -8.46 -15.52 5.27
N LEU A 135 -8.88 -14.88 6.37
CA LEU A 135 -9.07 -15.56 7.64
C LEU A 135 -10.18 -16.61 7.58
N ALA A 136 -11.30 -16.29 6.94
CA ALA A 136 -12.41 -17.23 6.75
C ALA A 136 -12.00 -18.44 5.91
N MET A 137 -11.29 -18.21 4.80
CA MET A 137 -10.71 -19.26 3.98
C MET A 137 -9.74 -20.13 4.78
N GLY A 138 -8.83 -19.52 5.55
CA GLY A 138 -7.92 -20.24 6.43
C GLY A 138 -8.67 -21.13 7.44
N ALA A 139 -9.72 -20.62 8.07
CA ALA A 139 -10.54 -21.38 9.02
C ALA A 139 -11.23 -22.58 8.35
N VAL A 140 -11.76 -22.41 7.13
CA VAL A 140 -12.37 -23.49 6.34
C VAL A 140 -11.32 -24.54 5.97
N THR A 141 -10.15 -24.13 5.49
CA THR A 141 -9.06 -25.06 5.13
C THR A 141 -8.59 -25.88 6.33
N VAL A 142 -8.42 -25.24 7.50
CA VAL A 142 -8.09 -25.97 8.73
C VAL A 142 -9.21 -26.94 9.11
N GLY A 143 -10.47 -26.55 8.96
CA GLY A 143 -11.61 -27.44 9.21
C GLY A 143 -11.62 -28.68 8.33
N LEU A 144 -11.36 -28.50 7.03
CA LEU A 144 -11.24 -29.60 6.07
C LEU A 144 -10.05 -30.51 6.42
N PHE A 145 -8.92 -29.94 6.82
CA PHE A 145 -7.74 -30.70 7.24
C PHE A 145 -8.02 -31.56 8.48
N VAL A 146 -8.63 -30.97 9.52
CA VAL A 146 -9.01 -31.70 10.75
C VAL A 146 -10.01 -32.80 10.44
N PHE A 147 -11.03 -32.51 9.63
CA PHE A 147 -12.03 -33.49 9.24
C PHE A 147 -11.42 -34.63 8.42
N GLY A 148 -10.52 -34.32 7.50
CA GLY A 148 -9.74 -35.30 6.75
C GLY A 148 -8.92 -36.21 7.65
N LEU A 149 -8.19 -35.64 8.63
CA LEU A 149 -7.45 -36.41 9.63
C LEU A 149 -8.34 -37.35 10.44
N LEU A 150 -9.51 -36.87 10.86
CA LEU A 150 -10.47 -37.67 11.61
C LEU A 150 -11.01 -38.86 10.80
N LEU A 151 -11.31 -38.65 9.52
CA LEU A 151 -11.77 -39.72 8.63
C LEU A 151 -10.68 -40.76 8.37
N GLN A 152 -9.48 -40.30 8.03
CA GLN A 152 -8.38 -41.17 7.63
C GLN A 152 -7.84 -42.01 8.80
N ARG A 153 -7.77 -41.43 10.01
CA ARG A 153 -7.24 -42.09 11.22
C ARG A 153 -8.32 -42.56 12.20
N ARG A 154 -9.58 -42.66 11.77
CA ARG A 154 -10.70 -43.08 12.61
C ARG A 154 -10.44 -44.41 13.33
N ARG A 155 -9.88 -45.39 12.62
CA ARG A 155 -9.60 -46.73 13.17
C ARG A 155 -8.56 -46.67 14.28
N GLU A 156 -7.49 -45.91 14.08
CA GLU A 156 -6.44 -45.72 15.09
C GLU A 156 -7.00 -45.10 16.37
N TYR A 157 -7.84 -44.07 16.26
CA TYR A 157 -8.47 -43.44 17.43
C TYR A 157 -9.41 -44.37 18.20
N VAL A 158 -10.15 -45.23 17.48
CA VAL A 158 -11.01 -46.25 18.10
C VAL A 158 -10.17 -47.31 18.84
N THR A 159 -9.06 -47.76 18.24
CA THR A 159 -8.15 -48.71 18.88
C THR A 159 -7.49 -48.12 20.13
N LEU A 160 -7.02 -46.87 20.07
CA LEU A 160 -6.46 -46.16 21.23
C LEU A 160 -7.49 -46.02 22.36
N ARG A 161 -8.75 -45.75 22.00
CA ARG A 161 -9.84 -45.69 22.97
C ARG A 161 -10.15 -47.07 23.58
N ALA A 162 -10.08 -48.14 22.80
CA ALA A 162 -10.25 -49.52 23.29
C ALA A 162 -9.13 -49.94 24.25
N GLN A 163 -7.94 -49.38 24.10
CA GLN A 163 -6.80 -49.57 25.03
C GLN A 163 -6.90 -48.70 26.31
N GLY A 164 -8.00 -47.95 26.49
CA GLY A 164 -8.25 -47.16 27.70
C GLY A 164 -7.78 -45.71 27.64
N MET A 165 -7.38 -45.20 26.47
CA MET A 165 -7.00 -43.79 26.34
C MET A 165 -8.19 -42.88 26.60
N ALA A 166 -8.01 -41.89 27.48
CA ALA A 166 -9.05 -40.92 27.80
C ALA A 166 -9.41 -40.07 26.57
N PRO A 167 -10.70 -39.74 26.33
CA PRO A 167 -11.12 -38.88 25.22
C PRO A 167 -10.45 -37.51 25.20
N ALA A 168 -10.07 -36.98 26.37
CA ALA A 168 -9.32 -35.73 26.48
C ALA A 168 -7.90 -35.84 25.88
N ALA A 169 -7.22 -36.98 26.04
CA ALA A 169 -5.88 -37.20 25.48
C ALA A 169 -5.91 -37.30 23.94
N ILE A 170 -6.96 -37.90 23.38
CA ILE A 170 -7.17 -37.94 21.93
C ILE A 170 -7.38 -36.53 21.38
N ARG A 171 -8.13 -35.66 22.10
CA ARG A 171 -8.33 -34.25 21.69
C ARG A 171 -7.04 -33.45 21.71
N THR A 172 -6.20 -33.62 22.73
CA THR A 172 -4.90 -32.94 22.81
C THR A 172 -3.96 -33.39 21.70
N LEU A 173 -4.01 -34.68 21.31
CA LEU A 173 -3.22 -35.19 20.19
C LEU A 173 -3.64 -34.55 18.86
N ILE A 174 -4.95 -34.51 18.57
CA ILE A 174 -5.47 -33.87 17.36
C ILE A 174 -5.16 -32.37 17.35
N ALA A 175 -5.29 -31.70 18.49
CA ALA A 175 -4.95 -30.29 18.62
C ALA A 175 -3.46 -30.03 18.37
N ALA A 176 -2.57 -30.88 18.90
CA ALA A 176 -1.14 -30.77 18.65
C ALA A 176 -0.80 -30.96 17.17
N GLU A 177 -1.34 -32.00 16.52
CA GLU A 177 -1.08 -32.26 15.10
C GLU A 177 -1.60 -31.10 14.22
N THR A 178 -2.81 -30.63 14.48
CA THR A 178 -3.39 -29.49 13.74
C THR A 178 -2.60 -28.20 13.97
N LEU A 179 -2.20 -27.92 15.20
CA LEU A 179 -1.45 -26.72 15.53
C LEU A 179 -0.05 -26.74 14.93
N THR A 180 0.61 -27.90 14.90
CA THR A 180 1.91 -28.05 14.22
C THR A 180 1.79 -27.85 12.72
N ALA A 181 0.75 -28.40 12.08
CA ALA A 181 0.49 -28.18 10.66
C ALA A 181 0.17 -26.70 10.36
N ALA A 182 -0.66 -26.07 11.19
CA ALA A 182 -1.00 -24.65 11.06
C ALA A 182 0.23 -23.75 11.27
N ALA A 183 1.08 -24.05 12.24
CA ALA A 183 2.31 -23.31 12.49
C ALA A 183 3.30 -23.44 11.31
N ALA A 184 3.51 -24.65 10.79
CA ALA A 184 4.33 -24.86 9.60
C ALA A 184 3.78 -24.11 8.38
N GLY A 185 2.45 -24.17 8.17
CA GLY A 185 1.77 -23.41 7.12
C GLY A 185 1.94 -21.89 7.28
N CYS A 186 1.88 -21.37 8.51
CA CYS A 186 2.12 -19.94 8.76
C CYS A 186 3.56 -19.54 8.41
N VAL A 187 4.56 -20.35 8.76
CA VAL A 187 5.97 -20.08 8.42
C VAL A 187 6.16 -20.00 6.90
N VAL A 188 5.65 -21.00 6.17
CA VAL A 188 5.73 -21.02 4.70
C VAL A 188 4.94 -19.85 4.10
N GLY A 189 3.74 -19.58 4.60
CA GLY A 189 2.89 -18.48 4.15
C GLY A 189 3.56 -17.11 4.32
N VAL A 190 4.22 -16.87 5.46
CA VAL A 190 4.97 -15.63 5.70
C VAL A 190 6.15 -15.51 4.74
N LEU A 191 6.90 -16.59 4.49
CA LEU A 191 8.01 -16.56 3.53
C LEU A 191 7.54 -16.25 2.11
N VAL A 192 6.49 -16.91 1.64
CA VAL A 192 5.90 -16.69 0.32
C VAL A 192 5.31 -15.28 0.21
N GLY A 193 4.59 -14.83 1.24
CA GLY A 193 4.00 -13.49 1.29
C GLY A 193 5.05 -12.38 1.26
N CYS A 194 6.16 -12.54 2.00
CA CYS A 194 7.29 -11.62 1.95
C CYS A 194 7.92 -11.57 0.55
N GLY A 195 8.11 -12.72 -0.10
CA GLY A 195 8.63 -12.79 -1.47
C GLY A 195 7.71 -12.12 -2.48
N MET A 196 6.40 -12.37 -2.37
CA MET A 196 5.39 -11.75 -3.22
C MET A 196 5.33 -10.23 -3.01
N SER A 197 5.38 -9.77 -1.75
CA SER A 197 5.42 -8.33 -1.41
C SER A 197 6.64 -7.65 -2.02
N TYR A 198 7.82 -8.27 -1.92
CA TYR A 198 9.04 -7.77 -2.55
C TYR A 198 8.91 -7.61 -4.06
N TYR A 199 8.33 -8.61 -4.73
CA TYR A 199 8.11 -8.58 -6.17
C TYR A 199 7.10 -7.48 -6.55
N LEU A 200 5.99 -7.39 -5.82
CA LEU A 200 4.91 -6.43 -6.09
C LEU A 200 5.41 -4.97 -5.95
N VAL A 201 6.20 -4.68 -4.91
CA VAL A 201 6.82 -3.35 -4.73
C VAL A 201 7.73 -3.02 -5.91
N ARG A 202 8.52 -3.98 -6.40
CA ARG A 202 9.44 -3.76 -7.52
C ARG A 202 8.73 -3.50 -8.84
N VAL A 203 7.62 -4.21 -9.10
CA VAL A 203 6.79 -4.03 -10.31
C VAL A 203 6.02 -2.71 -10.28
N LEU A 204 5.57 -2.27 -9.10
CA LEU A 204 4.77 -1.06 -8.95
C LEU A 204 5.60 0.23 -8.87
N ARG A 205 6.92 0.16 -8.65
CA ARG A 205 7.82 1.34 -8.58
C ARG A 205 7.58 2.38 -9.68
N PRO A 206 7.38 2.04 -10.97
CA PRO A 206 7.19 3.04 -12.02
C PRO A 206 5.90 3.87 -11.87
N LEU A 207 4.90 3.36 -11.16
CA LEU A 207 3.58 3.98 -11.02
C LEU A 207 3.49 4.99 -9.87
N PHE A 208 4.43 4.99 -8.93
CA PHE A 208 4.38 5.85 -7.75
C PHE A 208 5.37 7.02 -7.87
N ILE A 209 4.95 8.21 -7.42
CA ILE A 209 5.78 9.43 -7.42
C ILE A 209 6.83 9.39 -6.30
N LEU A 210 6.54 8.68 -5.21
CA LEU A 210 7.43 8.49 -4.07
C LEU A 210 7.85 7.02 -4.00
N GLU A 211 9.15 6.73 -3.87
CA GLU A 211 9.64 5.35 -3.80
C GLU A 211 8.94 4.57 -2.68
N PRO A 212 8.16 3.52 -2.99
CA PRO A 212 7.50 2.73 -1.97
C PRO A 212 8.56 1.99 -1.14
N GLN A 213 8.73 2.40 0.10
CA GLN A 213 9.60 1.71 1.05
C GLN A 213 8.94 0.41 1.50
N LEU A 214 9.72 -0.67 1.49
CA LEU A 214 9.26 -1.97 1.96
C LEU A 214 9.20 -1.94 3.50
N GLN A 215 8.03 -1.58 4.04
CA GLN A 215 7.80 -1.62 5.47
C GLN A 215 7.16 -2.97 5.83
N LEU A 216 7.82 -3.72 6.71
CA LEU A 216 7.28 -4.94 7.30
C LEU A 216 6.69 -4.60 8.67
N PRO A 217 5.37 -4.34 8.79
CA PRO A 217 4.74 -4.06 10.06
C PRO A 217 4.67 -5.35 10.89
N GLY A 218 5.69 -5.59 11.72
CA GLY A 218 5.78 -6.80 12.56
C GLY A 218 4.56 -7.01 13.45
N ARG A 219 3.95 -5.93 13.96
CA ARG A 219 2.72 -6.00 14.77
C ARG A 219 1.52 -6.56 13.98
N SER A 220 1.34 -6.12 12.74
CA SER A 220 0.22 -6.58 11.90
C SER A 220 0.40 -8.04 11.49
N LEU A 221 1.63 -8.44 11.16
CA LEU A 221 1.97 -9.85 10.89
C LEU A 221 1.68 -10.74 12.10
N LEU A 222 2.11 -10.32 13.31
CA LEU A 222 1.83 -11.04 14.55
C LEU A 222 0.32 -11.20 14.81
N LEU A 223 -0.48 -10.17 14.54
CA LEU A 223 -1.94 -10.23 14.69
C LEU A 223 -2.59 -11.21 13.71
N ILE A 224 -2.14 -11.25 12.46
CA ILE A 224 -2.66 -12.18 11.45
C ILE A 224 -2.27 -13.62 11.77
N VAL A 225 -0.99 -13.87 12.08
CA VAL A 225 -0.54 -15.21 12.48
C VAL A 225 -1.27 -15.66 13.74
N GLY A 226 -1.41 -14.78 14.73
CA GLY A 226 -2.16 -15.04 15.96
C GLY A 226 -3.63 -15.37 15.68
N SER A 227 -4.31 -14.62 14.81
CA SER A 227 -5.72 -14.87 14.49
C SER A 227 -5.93 -16.20 13.75
N VAL A 228 -5.01 -16.59 12.86
CA VAL A 228 -5.04 -17.89 12.18
C VAL A 228 -4.86 -19.04 13.17
N LEU A 229 -3.91 -18.93 14.11
CA LEU A 229 -3.70 -19.95 15.14
C LEU A 229 -4.91 -20.06 16.09
N VAL A 230 -5.51 -18.94 16.49
CA VAL A 230 -6.73 -18.93 17.29
C VAL A 230 -7.89 -19.55 16.52
N ALA A 231 -8.08 -19.20 15.25
CA ALA A 231 -9.11 -19.78 14.40
C ALA A 231 -8.91 -21.30 14.26
N ALA A 232 -7.67 -21.77 14.07
CA ALA A 232 -7.35 -23.18 14.02
C ALA A 232 -7.73 -23.90 15.33
N LEU A 233 -7.40 -23.31 16.48
CA LEU A 233 -7.75 -23.87 17.79
C LEU A 233 -9.27 -23.94 17.98
N VAL A 234 -10.00 -22.88 17.63
CA VAL A 234 -11.47 -22.84 17.69
C VAL A 234 -12.07 -23.93 16.80
N THR A 235 -11.57 -24.09 15.58
CA THR A 235 -12.03 -25.13 14.64
C THR A 235 -11.80 -26.54 15.19
N VAL A 236 -10.65 -26.82 15.81
CA VAL A 236 -10.37 -28.11 16.46
C VAL A 236 -11.32 -28.37 17.64
N ILE A 237 -11.55 -27.36 18.48
CA ILE A 237 -12.46 -27.47 19.62
C ILE A 237 -13.88 -27.77 19.13
N MET A 238 -14.33 -27.06 18.10
CA MET A 238 -15.65 -27.24 17.51
C MET A 238 -15.78 -28.62 16.85
N ALA A 239 -14.85 -29.01 15.98
CA ALA A 239 -14.84 -30.32 15.33
C ALA A 239 -14.81 -31.48 16.35
N SER A 240 -13.95 -31.39 17.37
CA SER A 240 -13.89 -32.42 18.43
C SER A 240 -15.17 -32.51 19.25
N SER A 241 -15.87 -31.38 19.48
CA SER A 241 -17.17 -31.39 20.15
C SER A 241 -18.27 -32.06 19.32
N LEU A 242 -18.23 -31.93 17.99
CA LEU A 242 -19.19 -32.59 17.09
C LEU A 242 -18.99 -34.11 17.10
N VAL A 243 -17.73 -34.58 17.09
CA VAL A 243 -17.41 -36.02 17.14
C VAL A 243 -17.92 -36.67 18.43
N ASN A 244 -17.88 -35.97 19.57
CA ASN A 244 -18.44 -36.48 20.83
C ASN A 244 -19.97 -36.66 20.83
N ARG A 245 -20.68 -36.00 19.91
CA ARG A 245 -22.14 -36.15 19.76
C ARG A 245 -22.53 -37.36 18.92
N LEU A 246 -21.61 -37.92 18.12
CA LEU A 246 -21.83 -39.20 17.46
C LEU A 246 -21.70 -40.31 18.50
N ARG A 247 -22.84 -40.84 18.94
CA ARG A 247 -22.90 -41.88 19.96
C ARG A 247 -22.17 -43.12 19.45
N ALA A 248 -21.25 -43.65 20.27
CA ALA A 248 -20.54 -44.91 20.01
C ALA A 248 -21.48 -46.11 19.75
N THR A 249 -22.76 -45.98 20.09
CA THR A 249 -23.80 -47.00 19.85
C THR A 249 -24.24 -47.12 18.40
N GLU A 250 -24.04 -46.11 17.55
CA GLU A 250 -24.33 -46.22 16.10
C GLU A 250 -23.16 -46.87 15.34
N LEU A 251 -21.93 -46.69 15.83
CA LEU A 251 -20.72 -47.22 15.22
C LEU A 251 -20.57 -48.75 15.29
N LEU A 252 -21.31 -49.39 16.21
CA LEU A 252 -21.36 -50.84 16.42
C LEU A 252 -22.61 -51.48 15.78
N ARG A 253 -23.47 -50.68 15.14
CA ARG A 253 -24.75 -51.12 14.56
C ARG A 253 -24.73 -51.16 13.02
N ASP A 254 -23.67 -50.65 12.41
CA ASP A 254 -23.37 -50.74 10.98
C ASP A 254 -22.49 -51.96 10.63
N GLU A 255 -22.32 -52.91 11.56
CA GLU A 255 -21.92 -54.30 11.28
C GLU A 255 -23.06 -55.25 11.64
#